data_AF-A0A9Y3R5K1-F1
#
_entry.id   AF-A0A9Y3R5K1-F1
#
_cell.length_a   1.000
_cell.length_b   1.000
_cell.length_c   1.000
_cell.angle_alpha   90.00
_cell.angle_beta   90.00
_cell.angle_gamma   90.00
#
_symmetry.space_group_name_H-M   'P 1'
#
loop_
_entity.id
_entity.type
_entity.pdbx_description
1 polymer ?
#
loop_
_entity_poly.entity_id
_entity_poly.type
_entity_poly.pdbx_seq_one_letter_code
_entity_poly.pdbx_strand_id
1 'polypeptide(L)'
;MGKLQEFKIAFEKNKEVYSPGESISGTVTVKLGQQLQCKAIKVNCNGFCGITNKFNDTAWTMEEQYFNSTISVADKGTLKEGMHTFPFKFLIPATAPTSFEGIYGRIIYRVRAFIDTPRFSKDYTTEKAFFLLSLLNLNEVPDIWVRHYSCMSVFSP
;
A
#
# COMPACT_ATOMS: atom_id res chain seq x y z
N MET A 1 -5.85 -10.42 29.96
CA MET A 1 -5.82 -10.24 28.49
C MET A 1 -6.47 -8.89 28.16
N GLY A 2 -5.88 -8.09 27.27
CA GLY A 2 -6.39 -6.75 26.95
C GLY A 2 -7.70 -6.76 26.16
N LYS A 3 -8.38 -5.61 26.05
CA LYS A 3 -9.63 -5.46 25.28
C LYS A 3 -9.49 -5.93 23.83
N LEU A 4 -8.40 -5.53 23.17
CA LEU A 4 -8.02 -6.01 21.84
C LEU A 4 -6.93 -7.06 21.97
N GLN A 5 -7.18 -8.25 21.41
CA GLN A 5 -6.25 -9.38 21.41
C GLN A 5 -5.52 -9.52 20.07
N GLU A 6 -6.20 -9.26 18.95
CA GLU A 6 -5.63 -9.35 17.61
C GLU A 6 -6.21 -8.26 16.71
N PHE A 7 -5.35 -7.63 15.91
CA PHE A 7 -5.76 -6.70 14.85
C PHE A 7 -4.82 -6.82 13.66
N LYS A 8 -5.29 -7.48 12.60
CA LYS A 8 -4.46 -7.83 11.44
C LYS A 8 -5.16 -7.59 10.12
N ILE A 9 -4.36 -7.31 9.10
CA ILE A 9 -4.76 -7.24 7.70
C ILE A 9 -4.21 -8.49 7.00
N ALA A 10 -5.07 -9.18 6.26
CA ALA A 10 -4.69 -10.28 5.38
C ALA A 10 -5.10 -9.94 3.95
N PHE A 11 -4.17 -10.09 3.00
CA PHE A 11 -4.49 -9.99 1.58
C PHE A 11 -5.01 -11.32 1.07
N GLU A 12 -5.91 -11.25 0.09
CA GLU A 12 -6.45 -12.44 -0.55
C GLU A 12 -5.30 -13.29 -1.14
N LYS A 13 -5.33 -14.60 -0.88
CA LYS A 13 -4.28 -15.57 -1.28
C LYS A 13 -2.87 -15.23 -0.80
N ASN A 14 -2.71 -14.37 0.21
CA ASN A 14 -1.41 -13.83 0.63
C ASN A 14 -0.61 -13.19 -0.52
N LYS A 15 -1.29 -12.61 -1.51
CA LYS A 15 -0.63 -11.90 -2.60
C LYS A 15 -0.01 -10.60 -2.09
N GLU A 16 1.30 -10.44 -2.31
CA GLU A 16 2.07 -9.27 -1.83
C GLU A 16 2.61 -8.38 -2.95
N VAL A 17 2.56 -8.84 -4.21
CA VAL A 17 3.03 -8.09 -5.39
C VAL A 17 1.85 -7.88 -6.33
N TYR A 18 1.59 -6.64 -6.73
CA TYR A 18 0.48 -6.23 -7.59
C TYR A 18 1.00 -5.45 -8.79
N SER A 19 0.18 -5.32 -9.83
CA SER A 19 0.47 -4.42 -10.97
C SER A 19 -0.40 -3.16 -10.93
N PRO A 20 0.05 -2.04 -11.51
CA PRO A 20 -0.78 -0.84 -11.63
C PRO A 20 -2.10 -1.15 -12.36
N GLY A 21 -3.21 -0.59 -11.89
CA GLY A 21 -4.56 -0.91 -12.41
C GLY A 21 -5.21 -2.15 -11.81
N GLU A 22 -4.48 -2.96 -11.03
CA GLU A 22 -5.05 -4.13 -10.36
C GLU A 22 -5.89 -3.75 -9.13
N SER A 23 -6.85 -4.60 -8.76
CA SER A 23 -7.53 -4.49 -7.46
C SER A 23 -6.82 -5.26 -6.36
N ILE A 24 -6.59 -4.61 -5.23
CA ILE A 24 -6.16 -5.26 -3.98
C ILE A 24 -7.38 -5.56 -3.11
N SER A 25 -7.54 -6.81 -2.71
CA SER A 25 -8.64 -7.28 -1.86
C SER A 25 -8.11 -8.04 -0.65
N GLY A 26 -8.85 -8.03 0.44
CA GLY A 26 -8.43 -8.72 1.66
C GLY A 26 -9.45 -8.57 2.79
N THR A 27 -9.00 -8.91 3.99
CA THR A 27 -9.82 -8.84 5.20
C THR A 27 -9.05 -8.20 6.35
N VAL A 28 -9.78 -7.43 7.16
CA VAL A 28 -9.33 -6.95 8.47
C VAL A 28 -9.95 -7.82 9.54
N THR A 29 -9.13 -8.48 10.35
CA THR A 29 -9.58 -9.32 11.47
C THR A 29 -9.32 -8.60 12.80
N VAL A 30 -10.35 -8.54 13.63
CA VAL A 30 -10.32 -7.97 14.98
C VAL A 30 -10.75 -9.05 15.97
N LYS A 31 -9.88 -9.44 16.89
CA LYS A 31 -10.21 -10.34 18.00
C LYS A 31 -10.26 -9.55 19.29
N LEU A 32 -11.42 -9.55 19.94
CA LEU A 32 -11.67 -8.83 21.17
C LEU A 32 -11.86 -9.79 22.33
N GLY A 33 -11.24 -9.46 23.47
CA GLY A 33 -11.47 -10.16 24.74
C GLY A 33 -12.58 -9.53 25.58
N GLN A 34 -13.07 -8.35 25.19
CA GLN A 34 -14.17 -7.63 25.83
C GLN A 34 -14.86 -6.74 24.78
N GLN A 35 -16.10 -6.34 25.03
CA GLN A 35 -16.79 -5.41 24.13
C GLN A 35 -16.01 -4.09 23.95
N LEU A 36 -15.97 -3.60 22.71
CA LEU A 36 -15.29 -2.36 22.34
C LEU A 36 -16.26 -1.42 21.61
N GLN A 37 -16.44 -0.22 22.14
CA GLN A 37 -17.16 0.84 21.45
C GLN A 37 -16.25 1.47 20.39
N CYS A 38 -16.71 1.51 19.14
CA CYS A 38 -16.03 2.14 18.03
C CYS A 38 -16.95 3.14 17.33
N LYS A 39 -16.38 4.25 16.85
CA LYS A 39 -17.07 5.21 15.99
C LYS A 39 -17.08 4.74 14.53
N ALA A 40 -16.00 4.12 14.10
CA ALA A 40 -15.86 3.50 12.80
C ALA A 40 -14.65 2.56 12.81
N ILE A 41 -14.67 1.57 11.93
CA ILE A 41 -13.48 0.83 11.50
C ILE A 41 -13.21 1.26 10.08
N LYS A 42 -12.04 1.85 9.84
CA LYS A 42 -11.65 2.37 8.54
C LYS A 42 -10.51 1.55 7.98
N VAL A 43 -10.53 1.35 6.67
CA VAL A 43 -9.40 0.81 5.92
C VAL A 43 -8.96 1.86 4.92
N ASN A 44 -7.66 2.10 4.88
CA ASN A 44 -7.02 3.07 4.00
C ASN A 44 -6.00 2.35 3.15
N CYS A 45 -6.02 2.57 1.83
CA CYS A 45 -4.99 2.13 0.92
C CYS A 45 -4.30 3.37 0.35
N ASN A 46 -2.99 3.46 0.54
CA ASN A 46 -2.21 4.59 0.05
C ASN A 46 -0.89 4.17 -0.58
N GLY A 47 -0.42 5.03 -1.46
CA GLY A 47 0.88 4.97 -2.13
C GLY A 47 1.54 6.33 -2.13
N PHE A 48 2.79 6.39 -1.74
CA PHE A 48 3.54 7.65 -1.69
C PHE A 48 5.04 7.41 -1.89
N CYS A 49 5.74 8.45 -2.33
CA CYS A 49 7.18 8.52 -2.31
C CYS A 49 7.64 9.39 -1.16
N GLY A 50 8.61 8.93 -0.39
CA GLY A 50 9.35 9.73 0.58
C GLY A 50 10.78 9.88 0.13
N ILE A 51 11.33 11.09 0.18
CA ILE A 51 12.75 11.36 -0.08
C ILE A 51 13.42 11.99 1.14
N THR A 52 14.70 11.71 1.32
CA THR A 52 15.53 12.31 2.38
C THR A 52 16.87 12.77 1.84
N ASN A 53 17.34 13.92 2.32
CA ASN A 53 18.66 14.46 1.99
C ASN A 53 19.77 13.96 2.93
N LYS A 54 19.41 13.17 3.96
CA LYS A 54 20.35 12.62 4.93
C LYS A 54 20.45 11.11 4.78
N PHE A 55 21.68 10.62 4.78
CA PHE A 55 21.95 9.20 4.78
C PHE A 55 21.38 8.56 6.06
N ASN A 56 20.55 7.52 5.91
CA ASN A 56 19.96 6.75 7.01
C ASN A 56 18.99 7.52 7.92
N ASP A 57 18.45 8.66 7.47
CA ASP A 57 17.38 9.37 8.20
C ASP A 57 16.04 8.69 7.94
N THR A 58 15.24 8.56 9.00
CA THR A 58 13.91 7.94 8.94
C THR A 58 12.80 8.98 8.70
N ALA A 59 13.13 10.26 8.85
CA ALA A 59 12.24 11.36 8.53
C ALA A 59 12.38 11.75 7.06
N TRP A 60 11.26 11.76 6.34
CA TRP A 60 11.21 12.25 4.97
C TRP A 60 11.34 13.79 4.96
N THR A 61 12.23 14.28 4.10
CA THR A 61 12.35 15.72 3.82
C THR A 61 11.20 16.20 2.93
N MET A 62 10.74 15.35 2.02
CA MET A 62 9.59 15.61 1.16
C MET A 62 8.83 14.30 0.93
N GLU A 63 7.50 14.40 0.89
CA GLU A 63 6.60 13.30 0.56
C GLU A 63 5.70 13.71 -0.60
N GLU A 64 5.51 12.81 -1.56
CA GLU A 64 4.56 12.96 -2.66
C GLU A 64 3.58 11.79 -2.63
N GLN A 65 2.28 12.09 -2.58
CA GLN A 65 1.24 11.08 -2.51
C GLN A 65 0.70 10.75 -3.90
N TYR A 66 0.84 9.49 -4.32
CA TYR A 66 0.29 9.00 -5.59
C TYR A 66 -1.20 8.71 -5.50
N PHE A 67 -1.65 8.11 -4.40
CA PHE A 67 -3.05 7.88 -4.12
C PHE A 67 -3.33 7.65 -2.65
N ASN A 68 -4.58 7.90 -2.26
CA ASN A 68 -5.05 7.76 -0.88
C ASN A 68 -6.55 7.52 -0.87
N SER A 69 -6.95 6.25 -0.71
CA SER A 69 -8.35 5.84 -0.72
C SER A 69 -8.73 5.28 0.65
N THR A 70 -9.84 5.72 1.21
CA THR A 70 -10.34 5.24 2.52
C THR A 70 -11.76 4.75 2.39
N ILE A 71 -12.08 3.61 3.02
CA ILE A 71 -13.44 3.10 3.18
C ILE A 71 -13.74 2.85 4.66
N SER A 72 -14.99 3.04 5.06
CA SER A 72 -15.52 2.55 6.36
C SER A 72 -16.00 1.12 6.15
N VAL A 73 -15.50 0.17 6.95
CA VAL A 73 -15.93 -1.23 6.90
C VAL A 73 -16.88 -1.60 8.05
N ALA A 74 -16.98 -0.72 9.04
CA ALA A 74 -18.01 -0.75 10.08
C ALA A 74 -18.21 0.66 10.62
N ASP A 75 -19.45 1.06 10.85
CA ASP A 75 -19.77 2.38 11.39
C ASP A 75 -19.87 2.36 12.93
N LYS A 76 -20.46 3.42 13.49
CA LYS A 76 -20.58 3.59 14.95
C LYS A 76 -21.35 2.43 15.56
N GLY A 77 -20.72 1.77 16.53
CA GLY A 77 -21.33 0.63 17.19
C GLY A 77 -20.49 0.08 18.33
N THR A 78 -20.93 -1.05 18.85
CA THR A 78 -20.21 -1.82 19.87
C THR A 78 -19.86 -3.17 19.28
N LEU A 79 -18.57 -3.42 19.08
CA LEU A 79 -18.07 -4.75 18.75
C LEU A 79 -18.17 -5.63 19.98
N LYS A 80 -18.84 -6.77 19.86
CA LYS A 80 -18.95 -7.76 20.93
C LYS A 80 -17.60 -8.47 21.15
N GLU A 81 -17.44 -9.12 22.30
CA GLU A 81 -16.35 -10.06 22.49
C GLU A 81 -16.36 -11.15 21.40
N GLY A 82 -15.19 -11.58 20.95
CA GLY A 82 -15.03 -12.57 19.89
C GLY A 82 -14.25 -12.05 18.68
N MET A 83 -14.39 -12.77 17.56
CA MET A 83 -13.68 -12.49 16.31
C MET A 83 -14.62 -11.84 15.29
N HIS A 84 -14.18 -10.72 14.73
CA HIS A 84 -14.88 -9.96 13.69
C HIS A 84 -13.97 -9.87 12.46
N THR A 85 -14.55 -10.00 11.27
CA THR A 85 -13.79 -9.94 10.02
C THR A 85 -14.52 -9.07 9.01
N PHE A 86 -13.79 -8.12 8.43
CA PHE A 86 -14.33 -7.11 7.54
C PHE A 86 -13.59 -7.16 6.19
N PRO A 87 -14.28 -7.47 5.08
CA PRO A 87 -13.66 -7.47 3.76
C PRO A 87 -13.39 -6.04 3.29
N PHE A 88 -12.35 -5.87 2.49
CA PHE A 88 -12.06 -4.63 1.79
C PHE A 88 -11.61 -4.91 0.36
N LYS A 89 -11.80 -3.92 -0.51
CA LYS A 89 -11.27 -3.91 -1.86
C LYS A 89 -10.94 -2.48 -2.29
N PHE A 90 -9.79 -2.31 -2.92
CA PHE A 90 -9.37 -1.04 -3.53
C PHE A 90 -8.87 -1.28 -4.94
N LEU A 91 -9.07 -0.30 -5.82
CA LEU A 91 -8.46 -0.27 -7.14
C LEU A 91 -7.15 0.52 -7.05
N ILE A 92 -6.04 -0.08 -7.47
CA ILE A 92 -4.76 0.61 -7.59
C ILE A 92 -4.79 1.44 -8.89
N PRO A 93 -4.46 2.74 -8.86
CA PRO A 93 -4.38 3.54 -10.08
C PRO A 93 -3.37 2.97 -11.07
N ALA A 94 -3.70 2.99 -12.36
CA ALA A 94 -2.79 2.57 -13.44
C ALA A 94 -1.55 3.46 -13.57
N THR A 95 -1.61 4.69 -13.03
CA THR A 95 -0.51 5.64 -13.00
C THR A 95 0.45 5.43 -11.82
N ALA A 96 0.15 4.52 -10.89
CA ALA A 96 1.00 4.27 -9.73
C ALA A 96 2.36 3.68 -10.16
N PRO A 97 3.50 4.27 -9.76
CA PRO A 97 4.82 3.78 -10.18
C PRO A 97 5.22 2.46 -9.51
N THR A 98 6.25 1.81 -10.04
CA THR A 98 6.87 0.62 -9.41
C THR A 98 7.42 0.97 -8.03
N SER A 99 7.27 0.07 -7.06
CA SER A 99 7.91 0.16 -5.75
C SER A 99 9.41 0.28 -5.89
N PHE A 100 10.01 1.16 -5.09
CA PHE A 100 11.43 1.46 -5.14
C PHE A 100 11.98 1.62 -3.73
N GLU A 101 13.20 1.17 -3.49
CA GLU A 101 13.92 1.35 -2.25
C GLU A 101 15.36 1.75 -2.54
N GLY A 102 15.74 2.95 -2.15
CA GLY A 102 17.07 3.50 -2.29
C GLY A 102 17.48 4.30 -1.06
N ILE A 103 18.76 4.66 -1.01
CA ILE A 103 19.37 5.34 0.15
C ILE A 103 18.80 6.75 0.43
N TYR A 104 18.23 7.40 -0.58
CA TYR A 104 17.67 8.76 -0.49
C TYR A 104 16.17 8.82 -0.75
N GLY A 105 15.52 7.69 -1.01
CA GLY A 105 14.10 7.70 -1.27
C GLY A 105 13.48 6.33 -1.45
N ARG A 106 12.19 6.25 -1.18
CA ARG A 106 11.41 5.02 -1.24
C ARG A 106 10.01 5.30 -1.74
N ILE A 107 9.52 4.42 -2.61
CA ILE A 107 8.12 4.37 -3.04
C ILE A 107 7.44 3.25 -2.25
N ILE A 108 6.50 3.63 -1.37
CA ILE A 108 5.86 2.73 -0.41
C ILE A 108 4.38 2.62 -0.71
N TYR A 109 3.87 1.40 -0.72
CA TYR A 109 2.44 1.11 -0.78
C TYR A 109 2.00 0.28 0.42
N ARG A 110 0.87 0.67 1.01
CA ARG A 110 0.34 -0.02 2.19
C ARG A 110 -1.17 0.07 2.30
N VAL A 111 -1.73 -0.92 2.97
CA VAL A 111 -3.07 -0.87 3.53
C VAL A 111 -2.93 -0.65 5.03
N ARG A 112 -3.66 0.31 5.58
CA ARG A 112 -3.75 0.62 7.00
C ARG A 112 -5.18 0.42 7.46
N ALA A 113 -5.38 -0.17 8.63
CA ALA A 113 -6.69 -0.30 9.24
C ALA A 113 -6.69 0.43 10.59
N PHE A 114 -7.78 1.13 10.86
CA PHE A 114 -7.97 1.96 12.04
C PHE A 114 -9.26 1.58 12.74
N ILE A 115 -9.22 1.52 14.07
CA ILE A 115 -10.41 1.46 14.92
C ILE A 115 -10.49 2.79 15.65
N ASP A 116 -11.40 3.65 15.20
CA ASP A 116 -11.65 4.95 15.81
C ASP A 116 -12.47 4.75 17.09
N THR A 117 -11.94 5.16 18.23
CA THR A 117 -12.60 5.01 19.52
C THR A 117 -13.15 6.36 20.05
N PRO A 118 -14.01 6.36 21.08
CA PRO A 118 -14.44 7.60 21.75
C PRO A 118 -13.25 8.43 22.29
N ARG A 119 -13.43 9.74 22.49
CA ARG A 119 -12.38 10.79 22.66
C ARG A 119 -11.41 10.61 23.86
N PHE A 120 -11.51 9.53 24.61
CA PHE A 120 -10.67 9.19 25.76
C PHE A 120 -10.22 7.72 25.76
N SER A 121 -10.44 7.01 24.65
CA SER A 121 -10.01 5.63 24.46
C SER A 121 -8.79 5.57 23.54
N LYS A 122 -8.05 4.48 23.65
CA LYS A 122 -6.89 4.23 22.79
C LYS A 122 -7.38 3.84 21.40
N ASP A 123 -6.98 4.61 20.38
CA ASP A 123 -7.18 4.22 18.99
C ASP A 123 -6.23 3.08 18.62
N TYR A 124 -6.70 2.20 17.74
CA TYR A 124 -5.93 1.06 17.27
C TYR A 124 -5.62 1.21 15.79
N THR A 125 -4.37 0.95 15.43
CA THR A 125 -3.92 0.97 14.04
C THR A 125 -3.08 -0.27 13.76
N THR A 126 -3.18 -0.77 12.54
CA THR A 126 -2.33 -1.83 11.99
C THR A 126 -2.13 -1.55 10.52
N GLU A 127 -1.00 -1.98 9.96
CA GLU A 127 -0.70 -1.78 8.54
C GLU A 127 -0.03 -3.00 7.94
N LYS A 128 -0.26 -3.21 6.65
CA LYS A 128 0.43 -4.21 5.85
C LYS A 128 0.88 -3.59 4.54
N ALA A 129 2.18 -3.65 4.27
CA ALA A 129 2.76 -3.20 3.02
C ALA A 129 2.53 -4.22 1.89
N PHE A 130 2.53 -3.72 0.65
CA PHE A 130 2.56 -4.54 -0.56
C PHE A 130 3.48 -3.86 -1.59
N PHE A 131 3.88 -4.61 -2.61
CA PHE A 131 4.75 -4.14 -3.68
C PHE A 131 3.95 -3.95 -4.96
N LEU A 132 4.29 -2.90 -5.70
CA LEU A 132 3.79 -2.66 -7.04
C LEU A 132 4.91 -2.87 -8.03
N LEU A 133 4.65 -3.70 -9.03
CA LEU A 133 5.55 -3.95 -10.15
C LEU A 133 4.84 -3.55 -11.44
N SER A 134 5.23 -2.38 -11.97
CA SER A 134 4.89 -2.01 -13.34
C SER A 134 5.80 -2.78 -14.28
N LEU A 135 5.21 -3.71 -15.03
CA LEU A 135 5.92 -4.46 -16.06
C LEU A 135 6.07 -3.54 -17.27
N LEU A 136 7.30 -3.18 -17.59
CA LEU A 136 7.60 -2.43 -18.80
C LEU A 136 7.49 -3.35 -20.02
N ASN A 137 6.52 -3.09 -20.90
CA ASN A 137 6.48 -3.76 -22.20
C ASN A 137 7.47 -3.06 -23.13
N LEU A 138 8.62 -3.70 -23.37
CA LEU A 138 9.65 -3.20 -24.28
C LEU A 138 9.17 -3.11 -25.74
N ASN A 139 8.05 -3.71 -26.13
CA ASN A 139 7.53 -3.50 -27.48
C ASN A 139 6.77 -2.17 -27.63
N GLU A 140 6.41 -1.53 -26.51
CA GLU A 140 5.63 -0.29 -26.48
C GLU A 140 6.49 0.96 -26.31
N VAL A 141 7.80 0.81 -26.04
CA VAL A 141 8.70 1.95 -25.94
C VAL A 141 9.19 2.32 -27.36
N PRO A 142 8.92 3.54 -27.84
CA PRO A 142 9.45 4.02 -29.10
C PRO A 142 10.99 3.95 -29.09
N ASP A 143 11.59 3.76 -30.27
CA ASP A 143 13.04 3.86 -30.50
C ASP A 143 13.96 2.73 -29.98
N ILE A 144 13.47 1.67 -29.33
CA ILE A 144 14.35 0.52 -28.97
C ILE A 144 14.83 -0.24 -30.21
N TRP A 145 14.09 -0.15 -31.32
CA TRP A 145 14.43 -0.79 -32.60
C TRP A 145 15.41 0.01 -33.45
N VAL A 146 15.93 1.14 -32.96
CA VAL A 146 16.96 1.89 -33.69
C VAL A 146 18.27 1.12 -33.61
N ARG A 147 18.43 0.14 -34.51
CA ARG A 147 19.75 -0.35 -34.90
C ARG A 147 20.52 0.87 -35.41
N HIS A 148 21.46 1.37 -34.62
CA HIS A 148 22.50 2.27 -35.12
C HIS A 148 23.33 1.50 -36.15
N TYR A 149 22.87 1.46 -37.40
CA TYR A 149 23.72 1.11 -38.54
C TYR A 149 24.61 2.31 -38.87
N SER A 150 25.56 2.59 -38.00
CA SER A 150 26.57 3.61 -38.26
C SER A 150 27.92 3.15 -37.73
N CYS A 151 28.44 2.07 -38.32
CA CYS A 151 29.88 1.89 -38.55
C CYS A 151 30.11 0.68 -39.45
N MET A 152 29.98 0.83 -40.77
CA MET A 152 30.70 0.01 -41.75
C MET A 152 30.74 0.78 -43.06
N SER A 153 31.65 1.75 -43.17
CA SER A 153 32.04 2.31 -44.46
C SER A 153 33.45 2.87 -44.40
N VAL A 154 34.45 2.01 -44.22
CA VAL A 154 35.75 2.22 -44.87
C VAL A 154 36.36 0.84 -45.13
N PHE A 155 36.30 0.38 -46.37
CA PHE A 155 37.39 -0.31 -47.09
C PHE A 155 36.83 -0.86 -48.40
N SER A 156 37.21 -0.22 -49.50
CA SER A 156 37.36 -0.80 -50.85
C SER A 156 37.87 0.28 -51.80
N PRO A 157 38.64 -0.07 -52.83
CA PRO A 157 39.84 -0.92 -52.88
C PRO A 157 41.13 -0.10 -53.05
#